data_AF-A0A8D0G6Q9-F1
#
_entry.id   AF-A0A8D0G6Q9-F1
#
_cell.length_a   1.000
_cell.length_b   1.000
_cell.length_c   1.000
_cell.angle_alpha   90.00
_cell.angle_beta   90.00
_cell.angle_gamma   90.00
#
_symmetry.space_group_name_H-M   'P 1'
#
loop_
_entity.id
_entity.type
_entity.pdbx_description
1 polymer ?
#
loop_
_entity_poly.entity_id
_entity_poly.type
_entity_poly.pdbx_seq_one_letter_code
_entity_poly.pdbx_strand_id
1 'polypeptide(L)'
;TLYRTTSSPSHSLVSMLLFYHMLAIVFVQIFIFSGNWALAKNINFYNVRPPLDPTPFPNSFKCFTCENVVDNYNCNRWAEDKWCPQNTRYCLTVHHFTSYGRSTSVTKKCASRDECRFVGCHHHRDTGHTECVSCCEGMICNVEIPTNHTNAVFAVMHSQRISDGSRWTVNIPLLASVIIILLL
;
A
#
# COMPACT_ATOMS: atom_id res chain seq x y z
N THR A 1 63.89 55.99 14.03
CA THR A 1 62.76 55.75 13.10
C THR A 1 62.80 54.32 12.63
N LEU A 2 61.87 53.46 13.06
CA LEU A 2 60.98 52.65 12.19
C LEU A 2 60.25 51.55 12.98
N TYR A 3 58.94 51.76 13.08
CA TYR A 3 57.81 50.82 13.01
C TYR A 3 57.73 49.59 13.93
N ARG A 4 56.91 49.80 14.98
CA ARG A 4 55.75 48.98 15.35
C ARG A 4 55.25 48.06 14.21
N THR A 5 55.23 46.76 14.45
CA THR A 5 54.46 45.74 13.70
C THR A 5 53.62 44.97 14.71
N THR A 6 52.46 45.51 15.09
CA THR A 6 51.13 44.97 14.74
C THR A 6 51.02 43.45 14.86
N SER A 7 50.45 43.04 15.98
CA SER A 7 49.84 41.73 16.29
C SER A 7 49.09 41.10 15.11
N SER A 8 49.36 39.83 14.83
CA SER A 8 48.49 38.95 14.04
C SER A 8 47.84 37.92 14.96
N PRO A 9 46.58 38.10 15.38
CA PRO A 9 45.83 37.08 16.13
C PRO A 9 44.94 36.33 15.13
N SER A 10 45.50 35.43 14.31
CA SER A 10 44.78 35.02 13.08
C SER A 10 44.60 33.52 12.83
N HIS A 11 45.21 32.61 13.59
CA HIS A 11 44.97 31.16 13.40
C HIS A 11 44.19 30.50 14.54
N SER A 12 44.54 30.78 15.80
CA SER A 12 43.85 30.18 16.97
C SER A 12 42.43 30.73 17.15
N LEU A 13 42.23 32.02 16.87
CA LEU A 13 40.94 32.71 17.04
C LEU A 13 39.96 32.33 15.93
N VAL A 14 40.45 32.15 14.71
CA VAL A 14 39.66 31.65 13.56
C VAL A 14 39.29 30.18 13.78
N SER A 15 40.21 29.35 14.27
CA SER A 15 39.93 27.95 14.62
C SER A 15 38.90 27.82 15.75
N MET A 16 39.02 28.64 16.79
CA MET A 16 38.03 28.73 17.88
C MET A 16 36.67 29.19 17.35
N LEU A 17 36.63 30.20 16.47
CA LEU A 17 35.39 30.70 15.89
C LEU A 17 34.70 29.64 15.02
N LEU A 18 35.45 28.90 14.22
CA LEU A 18 34.95 27.76 13.43
C LEU A 18 34.40 26.67 14.34
N PHE A 19 35.09 26.35 15.44
CA PHE A 19 34.61 25.37 16.43
C PHE A 19 33.28 25.81 17.07
N TYR A 20 33.14 27.08 17.45
CA TYR A 20 31.88 27.63 17.96
C TYR A 20 30.75 27.61 16.93
N HIS A 21 31.04 27.90 15.66
CA HIS A 21 30.05 27.78 14.58
C HIS A 21 29.59 26.34 14.38
N MET A 22 30.52 25.37 14.41
CA MET A 22 30.18 23.95 14.30
C MET A 22 29.32 23.49 15.48
N LEU A 23 29.64 23.91 16.71
CA LEU A 23 28.80 23.63 17.87
C LEU A 23 27.41 24.24 17.74
N ALA A 24 27.30 25.49 17.28
CA ALA A 24 26.01 26.15 17.07
C ALA A 24 25.14 25.43 16.03
N ILE A 25 25.74 24.98 14.91
CA ILE A 25 25.05 24.21 13.88
C ILE A 25 24.54 22.88 14.46
N VAL A 26 25.37 22.18 15.24
CA VAL A 26 24.98 20.92 15.91
C VAL A 26 23.82 21.15 16.88
N PHE A 27 23.88 22.21 17.69
CA PHE A 27 22.79 22.56 18.61
C PHE A 27 21.48 22.88 17.88
N VAL A 28 21.53 23.64 16.79
CA VAL A 28 20.36 23.96 15.97
C VAL A 28 19.77 22.69 15.36
N GLN A 29 20.61 21.78 14.85
CA GLN A 29 20.14 20.50 14.32
C GLN A 29 19.48 19.65 15.41
N ILE A 30 20.07 19.53 16.59
CA ILE A 30 19.47 18.82 17.74
C ILE A 30 18.10 19.42 18.09
N PHE A 31 17.97 20.75 18.03
CA PHE A 31 16.70 21.43 18.33
C PHE A 31 15.63 21.18 17.26
N ILE A 32 16.01 21.21 15.97
CA ILE A 32 15.09 20.92 14.85
C ILE A 32 14.64 19.45 14.87
N PHE A 33 15.56 18.51 15.09
CA PHE A 33 15.24 17.08 15.19
C PHE A 33 14.42 16.75 16.44
N SER A 34 14.67 17.41 17.58
CA SER A 34 13.88 17.21 18.81
C SER A 34 12.50 17.88 18.74
N GLY A 35 12.37 19.04 18.10
CA GLY A 35 11.10 19.73 17.87
C GLY A 35 10.14 18.92 16.98
N ASN A 36 10.66 18.32 15.91
CA ASN A 36 9.90 17.42 15.04
C ASN A 36 9.43 16.15 15.78
N TRP A 37 10.22 15.63 16.73
CA TRP A 37 9.83 14.51 17.57
C TRP A 37 8.77 14.88 18.62
N ALA A 38 8.82 16.10 19.16
CA ALA A 38 7.84 16.60 20.12
C ALA A 38 6.47 16.89 19.46
N LEU A 39 6.44 17.43 18.25
CA LEU A 39 5.19 17.69 17.52
C LEU A 39 4.55 16.43 16.92
N ALA A 40 5.35 15.43 16.52
CA ALA A 40 4.82 14.17 16.00
C ALA A 40 4.18 13.26 17.09
N LYS A 41 4.34 13.60 18.38
CA LYS A 41 3.83 12.80 19.49
C LYS A 41 2.43 13.18 19.99
N ASN A 42 1.82 14.26 19.48
CA ASN A 42 0.53 14.74 19.97
C ASN A 42 -0.66 14.46 19.03
N ILE A 43 -0.53 13.48 18.14
CA ILE A 43 -1.70 12.86 17.53
C ILE A 43 -2.02 11.64 18.39
N ASN A 44 -3.04 11.73 19.23
CA ASN A 44 -3.51 10.60 20.03
C ASN A 44 -4.24 9.59 19.11
N PHE A 45 -3.46 8.84 18.33
CA PHE A 45 -3.93 7.74 17.50
C PHE A 45 -4.63 6.64 18.32
N TYR A 46 -4.48 6.61 19.65
CA TYR A 46 -5.15 5.65 20.52
C TYR A 46 -6.61 6.01 20.82
N ASN A 47 -7.01 7.28 20.60
CA ASN A 47 -8.40 7.74 20.77
C ASN A 47 -9.18 7.80 19.45
N VAL A 48 -8.51 7.64 18.31
CA VAL A 48 -9.19 7.27 17.06
C VAL A 48 -9.17 5.75 17.01
N ARG A 49 -10.15 5.11 17.66
CA ARG A 49 -10.49 3.73 17.34
C ARG A 49 -11.43 3.83 16.13
N PRO A 50 -10.97 3.57 14.88
CA PRO A 50 -11.93 3.22 13.85
C PRO A 50 -12.77 2.09 14.42
N PRO A 51 -14.08 2.01 14.18
CA PRO A 51 -14.80 0.79 14.48
C PRO A 51 -14.02 -0.33 13.77
N LEU A 52 -13.30 -1.13 14.57
CA LEU A 52 -13.02 -2.49 14.20
C LEU A 52 -14.43 -3.02 14.10
N ASP A 53 -15.01 -3.11 12.91
CA ASP A 53 -15.97 -4.18 12.70
C ASP A 53 -15.14 -5.42 12.94
N PRO A 54 -15.23 -6.05 14.13
CA PRO A 54 -14.49 -7.28 14.35
C PRO A 54 -14.91 -8.20 13.21
N THR A 55 -13.94 -8.82 12.55
CA THR A 55 -14.19 -9.88 11.57
C THR A 55 -15.25 -10.81 12.16
N PRO A 56 -16.40 -11.01 11.49
CA PRO A 56 -17.55 -11.71 12.10
C PRO A 56 -17.22 -13.17 12.46
N PHE A 57 -16.18 -13.73 11.85
CA PHE A 57 -15.64 -15.06 12.15
C PHE A 57 -14.16 -15.15 11.73
N PRO A 58 -13.38 -16.12 12.24
CA PRO A 58 -11.99 -16.32 11.85
C PRO A 58 -11.84 -16.54 10.34
N ASN A 59 -10.84 -15.91 9.73
CA ASN A 59 -10.59 -15.94 8.28
C ASN A 59 -11.76 -15.39 7.43
N SER A 60 -12.63 -14.54 8.00
CA SER A 60 -13.60 -13.80 7.18
C SER A 60 -12.87 -12.92 6.17
N PHE A 61 -13.43 -12.85 4.97
CA PHE A 61 -12.90 -12.07 3.87
C PHE A 61 -14.03 -11.25 3.24
N LYS A 62 -13.65 -10.31 2.38
CA LYS A 62 -14.58 -9.48 1.60
C LYS A 62 -14.31 -9.70 0.12
N CYS A 63 -15.30 -9.45 -0.70
CA CYS A 63 -15.20 -9.36 -2.15
C CYS A 63 -15.91 -8.08 -2.59
N PHE A 64 -15.59 -7.58 -3.78
CA PHE A 64 -16.55 -6.70 -4.43
C PHE A 64 -17.83 -7.48 -4.74
N THR A 65 -18.98 -6.91 -4.42
CA THR A 65 -20.29 -7.51 -4.70
C THR A 65 -21.21 -6.52 -5.41
N CYS A 66 -21.73 -6.92 -6.56
CA CYS A 66 -22.64 -6.14 -7.39
C CYS A 66 -23.40 -7.09 -8.31
N GLU A 67 -24.58 -6.69 -8.79
CA GLU A 67 -25.41 -7.52 -9.66
C GLU A 67 -25.80 -6.73 -10.91
N ASN A 68 -25.43 -7.27 -12.08
CA ASN A 68 -25.80 -6.74 -13.40
C ASN A 68 -25.52 -5.24 -13.59
N VAL A 69 -24.39 -4.75 -13.07
CA VAL A 69 -23.99 -3.35 -13.24
C VAL A 69 -23.25 -3.13 -14.55
N VAL A 70 -23.35 -1.93 -15.13
CA VAL A 70 -22.90 -1.65 -16.51
C VAL A 70 -21.39 -1.87 -16.73
N ASP A 71 -20.57 -1.62 -15.72
CA ASP A 71 -19.11 -1.71 -15.82
C ASP A 71 -18.43 -2.03 -14.48
N ASN A 72 -17.13 -2.33 -14.56
CA ASN A 72 -16.30 -2.64 -13.39
C ASN A 72 -16.14 -1.46 -12.43
N TYR A 73 -16.07 -0.25 -12.97
CA TYR A 73 -15.84 0.96 -12.18
C TYR A 73 -17.01 1.19 -11.21
N ASN A 74 -18.23 1.18 -11.73
CA ASN A 74 -19.45 1.34 -10.94
C ASN A 74 -19.61 0.21 -9.92
N CYS A 75 -19.29 -1.04 -10.30
CA CYS A 75 -19.27 -2.16 -9.35
C CYS A 75 -18.35 -1.87 -8.16
N ASN A 76 -17.09 -1.53 -8.43
CA ASN A 76 -16.10 -1.32 -7.38
C ASN A 76 -16.39 -0.05 -6.55
N ARG A 77 -16.95 0.99 -7.20
CA ARG A 77 -17.23 2.28 -6.56
C ARG A 77 -18.39 2.20 -5.57
N TRP A 78 -19.42 1.41 -5.87
CA TRP A 78 -20.66 1.36 -5.10
C TRP A 78 -20.91 0.04 -4.40
N ALA A 79 -19.94 -0.89 -4.44
CA ALA A 79 -20.02 -2.12 -3.68
C ALA A 79 -20.19 -1.82 -2.18
N GLU A 80 -21.13 -2.53 -1.56
CA GLU A 80 -21.30 -2.50 -0.12
C GLU A 80 -20.07 -3.06 0.60
N ASP A 81 -19.66 -2.41 1.70
CA ASP A 81 -18.57 -2.88 2.53
C ASP A 81 -19.02 -3.99 3.50
N LYS A 82 -19.39 -5.16 2.96
CA LYS A 82 -19.89 -6.29 3.74
C LYS A 82 -18.95 -7.50 3.72
N TRP A 83 -18.98 -8.26 4.81
CA TRP A 83 -18.27 -9.52 4.94
C TRP A 83 -18.93 -10.64 4.13
N CYS A 84 -18.14 -11.53 3.56
CA CYS A 84 -18.65 -12.71 2.87
C CYS A 84 -19.26 -13.73 3.87
N PRO A 85 -20.29 -14.50 3.46
CA PRO A 85 -20.88 -15.56 4.30
C PRO A 85 -19.89 -16.71 4.61
N GLN A 86 -20.08 -17.41 5.73
CA GLN A 86 -19.18 -18.48 6.20
C GLN A 86 -19.01 -19.67 5.23
N ASN A 87 -19.99 -19.94 4.37
CA ASN A 87 -19.96 -21.02 3.40
C ASN A 87 -19.27 -20.65 2.08
N THR A 88 -18.66 -19.47 2.00
CA THR A 88 -17.92 -18.99 0.82
C THR A 88 -16.43 -18.91 1.12
N ARG A 89 -15.60 -19.01 0.08
CA ARG A 89 -14.12 -18.91 0.18
C ARG A 89 -13.48 -18.14 -0.97
N TYR A 90 -14.24 -17.83 -2.01
CA TYR A 90 -13.74 -17.22 -3.23
C TYR A 90 -14.56 -15.99 -3.58
N CYS A 91 -13.96 -15.11 -4.37
CA CYS A 91 -14.67 -14.06 -5.07
C CYS A 91 -14.89 -14.49 -6.52
N LEU A 92 -16.14 -14.48 -6.97
CA LEU A 92 -16.54 -14.79 -8.32
C LEU A 92 -16.87 -13.49 -9.07
N THR A 93 -16.43 -13.42 -10.33
CA THR A 93 -16.76 -12.34 -11.25
C THR A 93 -17.27 -12.93 -12.56
N VAL A 94 -18.45 -12.47 -12.99
CA VAL A 94 -19.02 -12.73 -14.31
C VAL A 94 -19.02 -11.40 -15.07
N HIS A 95 -18.46 -11.42 -16.27
CA HIS A 95 -18.42 -10.25 -17.15
C HIS A 95 -19.01 -10.62 -18.50
N HIS A 96 -20.08 -9.91 -18.85
CA HIS A 96 -20.65 -9.92 -20.19
C HIS A 96 -20.17 -8.71 -20.97
N PHE A 97 -19.76 -8.94 -22.21
CA PHE A 97 -19.33 -7.88 -23.11
C PHE A 97 -19.61 -8.23 -24.56
N THR A 98 -19.65 -7.20 -25.39
CA THR A 98 -19.78 -7.32 -26.85
C THR A 98 -18.50 -7.85 -27.48
N SER A 99 -18.56 -8.34 -28.72
CA SER A 99 -17.39 -8.72 -29.51
C SER A 99 -16.33 -7.61 -29.66
N TYR A 100 -16.72 -6.35 -29.53
CA TYR A 100 -15.81 -5.19 -29.53
C TYR A 100 -15.18 -4.87 -28.17
N GLY A 101 -15.42 -5.68 -27.14
CA GLY A 101 -14.86 -5.48 -25.80
C GLY A 101 -15.66 -4.54 -24.90
N ARG A 102 -16.78 -3.97 -25.37
CA ARG A 102 -17.64 -3.11 -24.54
C ARG A 102 -18.42 -3.94 -23.52
N SER A 103 -18.23 -3.66 -22.23
CA SER A 103 -18.99 -4.25 -21.13
C SER A 103 -20.49 -4.00 -21.29
N THR A 104 -21.28 -5.05 -21.09
CA THR A 104 -22.75 -4.99 -21.06
C THR A 104 -23.26 -5.21 -19.63
N SER A 105 -22.62 -6.08 -18.87
CA SER A 105 -22.88 -6.24 -17.44
C SER A 105 -21.72 -6.89 -16.70
N VAL A 106 -21.56 -6.53 -15.43
CA VAL A 106 -20.63 -7.13 -14.48
C VAL A 106 -21.42 -7.58 -13.26
N THR A 107 -21.18 -8.81 -12.83
CA THR A 107 -21.71 -9.36 -11.58
C THR A 107 -20.56 -9.89 -10.76
N LYS A 108 -20.47 -9.47 -9.50
CA LYS A 108 -19.46 -9.94 -8.56
C LYS A 108 -20.14 -10.44 -7.29
N LYS A 109 -19.67 -11.56 -6.74
CA LYS A 109 -20.20 -12.11 -5.49
C LYS A 109 -19.18 -12.94 -4.74
N CYS A 110 -19.41 -13.13 -3.45
CA CYS A 110 -18.77 -14.20 -2.69
C CYS A 110 -19.28 -15.55 -3.20
N ALA A 111 -18.41 -16.55 -3.30
CA ALA A 111 -18.72 -17.84 -3.91
C ALA A 111 -18.10 -19.02 -3.14
N SER A 112 -18.80 -20.14 -3.20
CA SER A 112 -18.31 -21.46 -2.81
C SER A 112 -17.39 -22.06 -3.88
N ARG A 113 -16.71 -23.16 -3.54
CA ARG A 113 -15.85 -23.87 -4.51
C ARG A 113 -16.63 -24.42 -5.69
N ASP A 114 -17.85 -24.90 -5.45
CA ASP A 114 -18.68 -25.54 -6.48
C ASP A 114 -19.16 -24.51 -7.52
N GLU A 115 -19.47 -23.29 -7.08
CA GLU A 115 -19.79 -22.17 -7.98
C GLU A 115 -18.59 -21.76 -8.85
N CYS A 116 -17.37 -21.91 -8.35
CA CYS A 116 -16.14 -21.61 -9.08
C CYS A 116 -15.64 -22.74 -10.00
N ARG A 117 -16.41 -23.82 -10.17
CA ARG A 117 -16.01 -24.96 -10.99
C ARG A 117 -15.98 -24.65 -12.49
N PHE A 118 -16.84 -23.73 -12.94
CA PHE A 118 -17.02 -23.37 -14.35
C PHE A 118 -16.48 -21.96 -14.62
N VAL A 119 -15.16 -21.82 -14.58
CA VAL A 119 -14.45 -20.61 -15.04
C VAL A 119 -14.11 -20.74 -16.52
N GLY A 120 -13.90 -19.60 -17.18
CA GLY A 120 -13.56 -19.54 -18.61
C GLY A 120 -14.42 -18.53 -19.34
N CYS A 121 -14.28 -18.49 -20.66
CA CYS A 121 -15.11 -17.64 -21.52
C CYS A 121 -15.93 -18.47 -22.48
N HIS A 122 -17.17 -18.04 -22.71
CA HIS A 122 -18.08 -18.60 -23.68
C HIS A 122 -18.56 -17.50 -24.63
N HIS A 123 -18.40 -17.73 -25.93
CA HIS A 123 -18.82 -16.78 -26.96
C HIS A 123 -20.14 -17.21 -27.59
N HIS A 124 -21.17 -16.38 -27.45
CA HIS A 124 -22.48 -16.60 -28.02
C HIS A 124 -22.53 -15.99 -29.43
N ARG A 125 -22.29 -16.83 -30.44
CA ARG A 125 -22.22 -16.41 -31.85
C ARG A 125 -23.50 -15.76 -32.35
N ASP A 126 -24.66 -16.19 -31.85
CA ASP A 126 -25.97 -15.71 -32.31
C ASP A 126 -26.27 -14.28 -31.85
N THR A 127 -25.70 -13.86 -30.72
CA THR A 127 -25.93 -12.51 -30.14
C THR A 127 -24.71 -11.60 -30.24
N GLY A 128 -23.53 -12.15 -30.57
CA GLY A 128 -22.27 -11.40 -30.61
C GLY A 128 -21.76 -11.01 -29.22
N HIS A 129 -22.26 -11.66 -28.15
CA HIS A 129 -21.84 -11.43 -26.78
C HIS A 129 -20.91 -12.52 -26.28
N THR A 130 -20.03 -12.14 -25.36
CA THR A 130 -19.11 -13.04 -24.66
C THR A 130 -19.39 -12.97 -23.18
N GLU A 131 -19.51 -14.12 -22.55
CA GLU A 131 -19.51 -14.29 -21.10
C GLU A 131 -18.12 -14.76 -20.69
N CYS A 132 -17.50 -14.11 -19.71
CA CYS A 132 -16.30 -14.62 -19.06
C CYS A 132 -16.51 -14.70 -17.55
N VAL A 133 -16.08 -15.81 -16.96
CA VAL A 133 -16.21 -16.12 -15.53
C VAL A 133 -14.83 -16.38 -14.94
N SER A 134 -14.50 -15.68 -13.86
CA SER A 134 -13.29 -15.93 -13.07
C SER A 134 -13.62 -16.08 -11.59
N CYS A 135 -12.74 -16.80 -10.89
CA CYS A 135 -12.74 -16.86 -9.44
C CYS A 135 -11.35 -16.60 -8.88
N CYS A 136 -11.28 -15.95 -7.73
CA CYS A 136 -10.03 -15.76 -7.00
C CYS A 136 -10.20 -16.03 -5.50
N GLU A 137 -9.09 -16.39 -4.84
CA GLU A 137 -9.02 -16.52 -3.39
C GLU A 137 -8.30 -15.32 -2.77
N GLY A 138 -8.89 -14.73 -1.73
CA GLY A 138 -8.29 -13.63 -0.98
C GLY A 138 -9.25 -12.48 -0.68
N MET A 139 -8.82 -11.57 0.20
CA MET A 139 -9.59 -10.37 0.54
C MET A 139 -9.58 -9.40 -0.63
N ILE A 140 -10.77 -9.10 -1.16
CA ILE A 140 -11.02 -8.13 -2.24
C ILE A 140 -10.17 -8.47 -3.47
N CYS A 141 -9.99 -9.75 -3.77
CA CYS A 141 -9.11 -10.18 -4.87
C CYS A 141 -9.72 -9.90 -6.26
N ASN A 142 -11.05 -9.73 -6.35
CA ASN A 142 -11.79 -9.57 -7.60
C ASN A 142 -11.90 -8.10 -8.04
N VAL A 143 -10.82 -7.32 -7.94
CA VAL A 143 -10.77 -5.92 -8.39
C VAL A 143 -11.06 -5.82 -9.89
N GLU A 144 -10.41 -6.70 -10.66
CA GLU A 144 -10.49 -6.73 -12.12
C GLU A 144 -11.60 -7.65 -12.65
N ILE A 145 -11.96 -7.46 -13.92
CA ILE A 145 -12.91 -8.30 -14.65
C ILE A 145 -12.19 -9.23 -15.64
N PRO A 146 -12.70 -10.46 -15.85
CA PRO A 146 -12.19 -11.33 -16.89
C PRO A 146 -12.65 -10.83 -18.27
N THR A 147 -11.77 -10.92 -19.26
CA THR A 147 -12.00 -10.43 -20.63
C THR A 147 -11.59 -11.45 -21.70
N ASN A 148 -10.87 -12.50 -21.31
CA ASN A 148 -10.41 -13.56 -22.20
C ASN A 148 -10.12 -14.85 -21.41
N HIS A 149 -9.70 -15.90 -22.10
CA HIS A 149 -9.39 -17.19 -21.46
C HIS A 149 -8.14 -17.15 -20.55
N THR A 150 -7.28 -16.13 -20.63
CA THR A 150 -6.08 -16.07 -19.81
C THR A 150 -6.35 -15.50 -18.41
N ASN A 151 -7.34 -14.62 -18.28
CA ASN A 151 -7.77 -14.06 -16.98
C ASN A 151 -9.12 -14.61 -16.49
N ALA A 152 -9.90 -15.30 -17.33
CA ALA A 152 -11.08 -16.07 -16.93
C ALA A 152 -10.69 -17.43 -16.34
N VAL A 153 -9.98 -17.40 -15.20
CA VAL A 153 -9.41 -18.58 -14.55
C VAL A 153 -9.84 -18.67 -13.08
N PHE A 154 -9.56 -19.81 -12.47
CA PHE A 154 -9.69 -19.99 -11.02
C PHE A 154 -8.31 -19.79 -10.36
N ALA A 155 -8.06 -18.56 -9.90
CA ALA A 155 -6.81 -18.14 -9.28
C ALA A 155 -6.82 -18.35 -7.76
N VAL A 156 -6.19 -19.44 -7.32
CA VAL A 156 -6.02 -19.76 -5.90
C VAL A 156 -4.66 -19.22 -5.45
N MET A 157 -4.65 -18.15 -4.65
CA MET A 157 -3.42 -17.70 -4.00
C MET A 157 -3.17 -18.56 -2.76
N HIS A 158 -2.13 -19.40 -2.79
CA HIS A 158 -1.63 -20.00 -1.55
C HIS A 158 -1.13 -18.89 -0.66
N SER A 159 -1.70 -18.75 0.54
CA SER A 159 -1.27 -17.77 1.53
C SER A 159 0.16 -18.08 1.99
N GLN A 160 1.17 -17.58 1.28
CA GLN A 160 2.41 -17.21 1.93
C GLN A 160 2.07 -15.98 2.78
N ARG A 161 1.75 -16.21 4.06
CA ARG A 161 1.69 -15.15 5.07
C ARG A 161 3.10 -14.60 5.27
N ILE A 162 3.59 -13.82 4.31
CA ILE A 162 4.79 -13.03 4.50
C ILE A 162 4.33 -11.76 5.19
N SER A 163 4.37 -11.79 6.52
CA SER A 163 4.49 -10.57 7.31
C SER A 163 5.86 -9.96 7.01
N ASP A 164 5.99 -9.25 5.88
CA ASP A 164 7.20 -8.49 5.55
C ASP A 164 7.21 -7.20 6.38
N GLY A 165 7.44 -7.38 7.68
CA GLY A 165 7.91 -6.34 8.58
C GLY A 165 9.43 -6.20 8.51
N SER A 166 10.03 -6.23 7.31
CA SER A 166 11.46 -5.98 7.12
C SER A 166 11.70 -4.47 6.98
N ARG A 167 11.53 -3.73 8.08
CA ARG A 167 12.09 -2.39 8.21
C ARG A 167 13.61 -2.52 8.28
N TRP A 168 14.30 -2.44 7.15
CA TRP A 168 15.72 -2.05 7.16
C TRP A 168 15.79 -0.59 7.58
N THR A 169 15.73 -0.35 8.89
CA THR A 169 16.11 0.95 9.45
C THR A 169 17.60 1.07 9.28
N VAL A 170 18.01 1.69 8.16
CA VAL A 170 19.39 2.14 7.97
C VAL A 170 19.72 3.05 9.14
N ASN A 171 20.67 2.62 9.98
CA ASN A 171 21.05 3.33 11.18
C ASN A 171 21.94 4.52 10.79
N ILE A 172 21.30 5.61 10.36
CA ILE A 172 21.91 6.91 10.00
C ILE A 172 23.03 7.35 10.97
N PRO A 173 22.93 7.20 12.31
CA PRO A 173 24.02 7.59 13.21
C PRO A 173 25.29 6.74 13.06
N LEU A 174 25.18 5.47 12.65
CA LEU A 174 26.34 4.63 12.39
C LEU A 174 27.09 5.11 11.13
N LEU A 175 26.36 5.44 10.07
CA LEU A 175 26.92 6.02 8.83
C LEU A 175 27.60 7.37 9.10
N ALA A 176 26.99 8.23 9.91
CA ALA A 176 27.59 9.50 10.29
C ALA A 176 28.90 9.30 11.09
N SER A 177 28.94 8.32 11.99
CA SER A 177 30.15 8.02 12.78
C SER A 177 31.32 7.52 11.92
N VAL A 178 31.03 6.67 10.91
CA VAL A 178 32.05 6.18 9.97
C VAL A 178 32.62 7.32 9.12
N ILE A 179 31.78 8.24 8.65
CA ILE A 179 32.22 9.39 7.86
C ILE A 179 33.08 10.34 8.69
N ILE A 180 32.74 10.56 9.96
CA ILE A 180 33.54 11.41 10.86
C ILE A 180 34.91 10.78 11.13
N ILE A 181 34.99 9.46 11.33
CA ILE A 181 36.27 8.75 11.51
C ILE A 181 37.12 8.80 10.24
N LEU A 182 36.51 8.80 9.05
CA LEU A 182 37.21 8.91 7.76
C LEU A 182 37.69 10.33 7.43
N LEU A 183 37.17 11.35 8.12
CA LEU A 183 37.51 12.76 7.92
C LEU A 183 38.46 13.32 9.00
N LEU A 184 38.80 12.51 10.02
CA LEU A 184 39.86 12.75 11.01
C LEU A 184 41.19 12.17 10.52
#